data_AF-A0A6A3K623-F1
#
_entry.id   AF-A0A6A3K623-F1
#
_cell.length_a   1.000
_cell.length_b   1.000
_cell.length_c   1.000
_cell.angle_alpha   90.00
_cell.angle_beta   90.00
_cell.angle_gamma   90.00
#
_symmetry.space_group_name_H-M   'P 1'
#
loop_
_entity.id
_entity.type
_entity.pdbx_description
1 polymer ?
#
loop_
_entity_poly.entity_id
_entity_poly.type
_entity_poly.pdbx_seq_one_letter_code
_entity_poly.pdbx_strand_id
1 'polypeptide(L)'
;MTGPVRWSWLIYAVLCGSSTASQNHVSIRASLTREDVVMIQAVLRRKYPEPALQQSQDRPPEYGFVDIQKGAQLSGRNGIRLEITRALRCRALRYPASMGDSVEVVVPGFGICTTKIEDGGNNFVSDAVCPSLPSSQLKRISSLTLDLTTLESEAVLTQLLSLIGGSLRMLSLASRSQIDLCMLASTCPELEELRLRFSGVRVSAPNKALREWAIKNITLSDVDDVFAMVTCLTDATLRMRKTLVRLAVFPSYGHPLCPHDKKRLSAFNGEFLPVTKEKLPNQSKAAMLSAVRSGWNSNSSTGAVRVLGRLDASVLGLIFTFASTPEQRSIRFY
;
A
#
# COMPACT_ATOMS: atom_id res chain seq x y z
N MET A 1 -1.95 -23.23 6.54
CA MET A 1 -1.28 -22.56 7.66
C MET A 1 -2.17 -21.43 8.16
N THR A 2 -2.56 -21.45 9.43
CA THR A 2 -3.27 -20.36 10.12
C THR A 2 -2.35 -19.82 11.22
N GLY A 3 -2.52 -18.55 11.63
CA GLY A 3 -1.74 -17.93 12.72
C GLY A 3 -0.48 -17.14 12.30
N PRO A 4 0.34 -16.71 13.28
CA PRO A 4 1.40 -15.70 13.11
C PRO A 4 2.45 -16.01 12.04
N VAL A 5 2.76 -17.29 11.83
CA VAL A 5 3.72 -17.76 10.82
C VAL A 5 3.25 -17.42 9.40
N ARG A 6 1.95 -17.40 9.13
CA ARG A 6 1.45 -17.02 7.80
C ARG A 6 1.66 -15.53 7.53
N TRP A 7 1.36 -14.69 8.51
CA TRP A 7 1.56 -13.24 8.41
C TRP A 7 3.03 -12.91 8.23
N SER A 8 3.91 -13.58 8.97
CA SER A 8 5.34 -13.34 8.94
C SER A 8 5.94 -13.62 7.55
N TRP A 9 5.61 -14.77 6.94
CA TRP A 9 6.02 -15.11 5.58
C TRP A 9 5.43 -14.19 4.53
N LEU A 10 4.15 -13.81 4.67
CA LEU A 10 3.48 -12.93 3.72
C LEU A 10 4.10 -11.52 3.73
N ILE A 11 4.29 -10.94 4.91
CA ILE A 11 4.93 -9.63 5.05
C ILE A 11 6.36 -9.68 4.55
N TYR A 12 7.11 -10.74 4.85
CA TYR A 12 8.44 -10.90 4.32
C TYR A 12 8.44 -10.91 2.78
N ALA A 13 7.60 -11.73 2.16
CA ALA A 13 7.54 -11.85 0.71
C ALA A 13 7.17 -10.54 0.01
N VAL A 14 6.23 -9.79 0.59
CA VAL A 14 5.67 -8.58 -0.03
C VAL A 14 6.51 -7.34 0.24
N LEU A 15 7.03 -7.18 1.47
CA LEU A 15 7.63 -5.93 1.94
C LEU A 15 9.15 -6.01 2.19
N CYS A 16 9.72 -7.20 2.34
CA CYS A 16 11.14 -7.38 2.66
C CYS A 16 11.95 -8.14 1.61
N GLY A 17 11.29 -9.03 0.85
CA GLY A 17 11.94 -9.95 -0.07
C GLY A 17 12.58 -9.23 -1.25
N SER A 18 13.64 -9.80 -1.79
CA SER A 18 14.35 -9.28 -2.97
C SER A 18 13.58 -9.43 -4.28
N SER A 19 12.32 -9.88 -4.24
CA SER A 19 11.49 -10.09 -5.42
C SER A 19 11.43 -8.82 -6.26
N THR A 20 11.81 -8.89 -7.53
CA THR A 20 11.66 -7.79 -8.49
C THR A 20 10.22 -7.67 -9.00
N ALA A 21 9.31 -8.56 -8.55
CA ALA A 21 7.91 -8.51 -8.91
C ALA A 21 7.29 -7.22 -8.36
N SER A 22 6.90 -6.34 -9.27
CA SER A 22 6.10 -5.14 -8.99
C SER A 22 4.64 -5.55 -8.74
N GLN A 23 4.39 -6.31 -7.67
CA GLN A 23 3.01 -6.59 -7.26
C GLN A 23 2.47 -5.35 -6.53
N ASN A 24 1.79 -4.51 -7.30
CA ASN A 24 1.14 -3.30 -6.81
C ASN A 24 -0.15 -3.60 -6.02
N HIS A 25 -0.67 -4.82 -6.11
CA HIS A 25 -1.90 -5.30 -5.46
C HIS A 25 -1.63 -6.58 -4.66
N VAL A 26 -2.11 -6.62 -3.41
CA VAL A 26 -2.01 -7.78 -2.53
C VAL A 26 -3.39 -8.06 -1.93
N SER A 27 -3.80 -9.33 -1.94
CA SER A 27 -5.05 -9.79 -1.32
C SER A 27 -4.78 -10.81 -0.22
N ILE A 28 -5.32 -10.55 0.97
CA ILE A 28 -5.09 -11.36 2.17
C ILE A 28 -6.44 -11.70 2.78
N ARG A 29 -6.66 -12.99 3.02
CA ARG A 29 -7.77 -13.50 3.83
C ARG A 29 -7.23 -14.23 5.05
N ALA A 30 -7.41 -13.65 6.23
CA ALA A 30 -6.84 -14.13 7.48
C ALA A 30 -7.56 -13.55 8.71
N SER A 31 -7.33 -14.17 9.87
CA SER A 31 -7.58 -13.51 11.16
C SER A 31 -6.42 -12.59 11.50
N LEU A 32 -6.67 -11.56 12.31
CA LEU A 32 -5.66 -10.62 12.76
C LEU A 32 -5.72 -10.43 14.28
N THR A 33 -4.66 -10.86 14.96
CA THR A 33 -4.46 -10.70 16.41
C THR A 33 -3.27 -9.80 16.74
N ARG A 34 -3.12 -9.46 18.02
CA ARG A 34 -1.97 -8.71 18.53
C ARG A 34 -0.65 -9.44 18.31
N GLU A 35 -0.61 -10.76 18.48
CA GLU A 35 0.57 -11.58 18.24
C GLU A 35 1.00 -11.52 16.76
N ASP A 36 0.03 -11.52 15.84
CA ASP A 36 0.31 -11.35 14.41
C ASP A 36 1.02 -10.02 14.17
N VAL A 37 0.52 -8.91 14.73
CA VAL A 37 1.14 -7.58 14.55
C VAL A 37 2.54 -7.51 15.15
N VAL A 38 2.77 -8.10 16.32
CA VAL A 38 4.11 -8.20 16.93
C VAL A 38 5.07 -8.95 16.00
N MET A 39 4.61 -10.06 15.43
CA MET A 39 5.39 -10.84 14.47
C MET A 39 5.70 -10.03 13.21
N ILE A 40 4.70 -9.34 12.65
CA ILE A 40 4.84 -8.47 11.47
C ILE A 40 5.90 -7.40 11.72
N GLN A 41 5.85 -6.73 12.87
CA GLN A 41 6.83 -5.72 13.25
C GLN A 41 8.25 -6.32 13.34
N ALA A 42 8.38 -7.52 13.92
CA ALA A 42 9.65 -8.22 13.99
C ALA A 42 10.19 -8.57 12.59
N VAL A 43 9.34 -9.05 11.68
CA VAL A 43 9.71 -9.34 10.29
C VAL A 43 10.17 -8.07 9.58
N LEU A 44 9.43 -6.97 9.68
CA LEU A 44 9.80 -5.70 9.03
C LEU A 44 11.15 -5.17 9.55
N ARG A 45 11.40 -5.32 10.85
CA ARG A 45 12.66 -4.88 11.48
C ARG A 45 13.84 -5.76 11.11
N ARG A 46 13.66 -7.08 11.14
CA ARG A 46 14.73 -8.06 10.91
C ARG A 46 14.86 -8.49 9.46
N LYS A 47 13.91 -8.11 8.60
CA LYS A 47 13.80 -8.56 7.21
C LYS A 47 14.01 -10.07 7.10
N TYR A 48 13.35 -10.85 7.96
CA TYR A 48 13.45 -12.31 8.01
C TYR A 48 12.07 -12.88 8.38
N PRO A 49 11.58 -13.94 7.71
CA PRO A 49 10.19 -14.41 7.86
C PRO A 49 9.89 -15.06 9.21
N GLU A 50 10.87 -15.65 9.88
CA GLU A 50 10.70 -16.25 11.21
C GLU A 50 11.74 -15.68 12.18
N PRO A 51 11.60 -14.41 12.60
CA PRO A 51 12.60 -13.74 13.42
C PRO A 51 12.60 -14.33 14.84
N ALA A 52 13.79 -14.45 15.42
CA ALA A 52 13.94 -14.82 16.82
C ALA A 52 13.36 -13.71 17.72
N LEU A 53 12.30 -14.04 18.46
CA LEU A 53 11.60 -13.10 19.34
C LEU A 53 12.23 -12.98 20.74
N GLN A 54 12.93 -14.01 21.21
CA GLN A 54 13.58 -14.02 22.53
C GLN A 54 15.01 -13.48 22.44
N GLN A 55 15.32 -12.45 23.24
CA GLN A 55 16.64 -11.80 23.33
C GLN A 55 17.50 -12.29 24.51
N SER A 56 17.04 -13.30 25.26
CA SER A 56 17.70 -13.75 26.48
C SER A 56 18.79 -14.82 26.22
N GLN A 57 19.78 -14.48 25.39
CA GLN A 57 20.99 -15.31 25.24
C GLN A 57 22.24 -14.42 25.27
N ASP A 58 23.30 -14.88 25.93
CA ASP A 58 24.62 -14.23 26.00
C ASP A 58 25.22 -13.91 24.62
N ARG A 59 24.74 -14.59 23.56
CA ARG A 59 25.02 -14.26 22.15
C ARG A 59 23.72 -14.19 21.36
N PRO A 60 23.28 -12.98 20.96
CA PRO A 60 22.03 -12.84 20.20
C PRO A 60 22.18 -13.39 18.78
N PRO A 61 21.05 -13.75 18.13
CA PRO A 61 21.06 -14.18 16.74
C PRO A 61 21.51 -13.06 15.80
N GLU A 62 22.32 -13.44 14.82
CA GLU A 62 22.87 -12.54 13.82
C GLU A 62 22.07 -12.64 12.52
N TYR A 63 21.71 -11.48 11.97
CA TYR A 63 21.00 -11.38 10.69
C TYR A 63 21.93 -10.82 9.63
N GLY A 64 21.79 -11.32 8.40
CA GLY A 64 22.68 -10.93 7.32
C GLY A 64 22.31 -11.54 5.99
N PHE A 65 23.32 -11.76 5.17
CA PHE A 65 23.19 -12.44 3.88
C PHE A 65 24.27 -13.50 3.73
N VAL A 66 23.99 -14.50 2.90
CA VAL A 66 24.98 -15.50 2.46
C VAL A 66 24.98 -15.50 0.95
N ASP A 67 26.17 -15.34 0.36
CA ASP A 67 26.39 -15.53 -1.07
C ASP A 67 26.66 -17.01 -1.32
N ILE A 68 25.63 -17.73 -1.75
CA ILE A 68 25.66 -19.17 -1.99
C ILE A 68 26.18 -19.44 -3.39
N GLN A 69 27.25 -20.21 -3.50
CA GLN A 69 27.87 -20.53 -4.79
C GLN A 69 27.08 -21.58 -5.58
N LYS A 70 27.31 -21.62 -6.90
CA LYS A 70 26.81 -22.70 -7.76
C LYS A 70 27.40 -24.04 -7.30
N GLY A 71 26.57 -25.08 -7.26
CA GLY A 71 26.92 -26.43 -6.80
C GLY A 71 26.77 -26.62 -5.28
N ALA A 72 26.49 -25.55 -4.53
CA ALA A 72 26.28 -25.66 -3.09
C ALA A 72 25.02 -26.48 -2.77
N GLN A 73 25.12 -27.32 -1.74
CA GLN A 73 24.02 -28.14 -1.24
C GLN A 73 23.34 -27.43 -0.05
N LEU A 74 22.01 -27.35 -0.08
CA LEU A 74 21.17 -26.82 0.99
C LEU A 74 20.28 -27.93 1.52
N SER A 75 20.05 -27.92 2.84
CA SER A 75 19.11 -28.84 3.49
C SER A 75 17.85 -28.09 3.88
N GLY A 76 16.71 -28.45 3.29
CA GLY A 76 15.40 -27.93 3.71
C GLY A 76 14.93 -28.62 5.01
N ARG A 77 13.99 -27.97 5.74
CA ARG A 77 13.43 -28.52 7.00
C ARG A 77 12.79 -29.91 6.86
N ASN A 78 12.36 -30.30 5.66
CA ASN A 78 11.74 -31.60 5.38
C ASN A 78 12.76 -32.68 4.96
N GLY A 79 14.06 -32.45 5.14
CA GLY A 79 15.12 -33.34 4.68
C GLY A 79 15.38 -33.29 3.16
N ILE A 80 14.67 -32.43 2.43
CA ILE A 80 14.90 -32.17 1.01
C ILE A 80 16.31 -31.58 0.84
N ARG A 81 17.11 -32.17 -0.04
CA ARG A 81 18.39 -31.61 -0.46
C ARG A 81 18.21 -30.83 -1.75
N LEU A 82 18.72 -29.60 -1.77
CA LEU A 82 18.66 -28.72 -2.91
C LEU A 82 20.07 -28.43 -3.37
N GLU A 83 20.32 -28.60 -4.66
CA GLU A 83 21.56 -28.16 -5.29
C GLU A 83 21.33 -26.81 -5.99
N ILE A 84 22.15 -25.83 -5.65
CA ILE A 84 22.07 -24.51 -6.24
C ILE A 84 22.71 -24.51 -7.62
N THR A 85 21.89 -24.41 -8.67
CA THR A 85 22.37 -24.43 -10.06
C THR A 85 22.98 -23.10 -10.53
N ARG A 86 22.75 -22.02 -9.78
CA ARG A 86 23.25 -20.66 -10.05
C ARG A 86 23.54 -19.95 -8.75
N ALA A 87 24.67 -19.25 -8.66
CA ALA A 87 25.01 -18.48 -7.47
C ALA A 87 23.89 -17.51 -7.10
N LEU A 88 23.57 -17.42 -5.81
CA LEU A 88 22.46 -16.62 -5.31
C LEU A 88 22.77 -16.05 -3.94
N ARG A 89 22.30 -14.83 -3.69
CA ARG A 89 22.40 -14.18 -2.39
C ARG A 89 21.12 -14.39 -1.60
N CYS A 90 21.21 -15.11 -0.49
CA CYS A 90 20.08 -15.36 0.40
C CYS A 90 20.10 -14.43 1.60
N ARG A 91 18.90 -14.06 2.07
CA ARG A 91 18.75 -13.53 3.43
C ARG A 91 19.06 -14.64 4.42
N ALA A 92 19.80 -14.32 5.48
CA ALA A 92 20.32 -15.31 6.40
C ALA A 92 20.11 -14.96 7.88
N LEU A 93 20.03 -16.00 8.70
CA LEU A 93 19.97 -15.98 10.15
C LEU A 93 20.98 -17.00 10.71
N ARG A 94 21.86 -16.53 11.58
CA ARG A 94 22.88 -17.35 12.24
C ARG A 94 22.68 -17.32 13.74
N TYR A 95 22.81 -18.48 14.39
CA TYR A 95 22.84 -18.62 15.84
C TYR A 95 24.26 -19.06 16.27
N PRO A 96 25.16 -18.12 16.61
CA PRO A 96 26.56 -18.44 16.87
C PRO A 96 26.77 -19.43 18.03
N ALA A 97 25.83 -19.47 18.99
CA ALA A 97 25.92 -20.34 20.16
C ALA A 97 25.50 -21.80 19.90
N SER A 98 24.66 -22.06 18.89
CA SER A 98 24.01 -23.37 18.70
C SER A 98 24.23 -24.01 17.34
N MET A 99 24.57 -23.23 16.31
CA MET A 99 24.66 -23.73 14.93
C MET A 99 26.09 -23.93 14.42
N GLY A 100 27.12 -23.58 15.20
CA GLY A 100 28.52 -23.65 14.76
C GLY A 100 28.73 -22.87 13.45
N ASP A 101 29.12 -23.59 12.40
CA ASP A 101 29.33 -23.05 11.05
C ASP A 101 28.07 -23.14 10.16
N SER A 102 26.95 -23.60 10.70
CA SER A 102 25.68 -23.65 9.97
C SER A 102 24.94 -22.32 10.03
N VAL A 103 24.19 -22.03 8.97
CA VAL A 103 23.38 -20.82 8.82
C VAL A 103 22.05 -21.15 8.16
N GLU A 104 20.99 -20.53 8.65
CA GLU A 104 19.68 -20.59 8.01
C GLU A 104 19.58 -19.52 6.93
N VAL A 105 19.06 -19.91 5.77
CA VAL A 105 18.92 -19.06 4.59
C VAL A 105 17.51 -19.16 4.02
N VAL A 106 16.96 -18.02 3.61
CA VAL A 106 15.63 -17.97 2.96
C VAL A 106 15.79 -18.19 1.46
N VAL A 107 15.42 -19.38 1.01
CA VAL A 107 15.48 -19.78 -0.40
C VAL A 107 14.12 -19.54 -1.06
N PRO A 108 14.03 -18.69 -2.10
CA PRO A 108 12.79 -18.45 -2.82
C PRO A 108 12.17 -19.76 -3.33
N GLY A 109 10.88 -19.97 -3.06
CA GLY A 109 10.15 -21.19 -3.47
C GLY A 109 10.35 -22.41 -2.57
N PHE A 110 11.37 -22.42 -1.71
CA PHE A 110 11.69 -23.56 -0.83
C PHE A 110 11.63 -23.24 0.67
N GLY A 111 11.57 -21.96 1.04
CA GLY A 111 11.47 -21.52 2.43
C GLY A 111 12.82 -21.46 3.14
N ILE A 112 12.84 -21.71 4.45
CA ILE A 112 14.08 -21.70 5.24
C ILE A 112 14.83 -23.02 5.03
N CYS A 113 16.08 -22.92 4.57
CA CYS A 113 17.02 -24.03 4.42
C CYS A 113 18.27 -23.77 5.27
N THR A 114 19.04 -24.81 5.55
CA THR A 114 20.31 -24.73 6.27
C THR A 114 21.47 -25.03 5.32
N THR A 115 22.56 -24.29 5.47
CA THR A 115 23.83 -24.55 4.77
C THR A 115 25.01 -24.30 5.69
N LYS A 116 26.21 -24.71 5.29
CA LYS A 116 27.45 -24.49 6.03
C LYS A 116 28.22 -23.31 5.43
N ILE A 117 28.80 -22.52 6.33
CA ILE A 117 29.79 -21.48 6.07
C ILE A 117 31.15 -22.20 6.09
N GLU A 118 31.51 -22.87 4.99
CA GLU A 118 32.84 -23.50 4.85
C GLU A 118 33.85 -22.49 4.29
N ASP A 119 35.15 -22.68 4.58
CA ASP A 119 36.30 -21.87 4.10
C ASP A 119 36.48 -21.81 2.56
N GLY A 120 35.49 -22.26 1.78
CA GLY A 120 35.56 -22.46 0.33
C GLY A 120 34.52 -21.71 -0.52
N GLY A 121 33.72 -20.78 0.03
CA GLY A 121 33.01 -19.81 -0.83
C GLY A 121 31.65 -19.27 -0.37
N ASN A 122 31.04 -19.81 0.68
CA ASN A 122 29.77 -19.30 1.22
C ASN A 122 30.05 -18.34 2.39
N ASN A 123 30.15 -17.04 2.11
CA ASN A 123 30.50 -16.05 3.14
C ASN A 123 29.23 -15.44 3.76
N PHE A 124 29.15 -15.48 5.09
CA PHE A 124 28.12 -14.74 5.82
C PHE A 124 28.53 -13.27 5.99
N VAL A 125 27.65 -12.36 5.57
CA VAL A 125 27.82 -10.91 5.70
C VAL A 125 26.76 -10.38 6.64
N SER A 126 27.17 -9.96 7.84
CA SER A 126 26.28 -9.39 8.85
C SER A 126 25.70 -8.04 8.41
N ASP A 127 24.45 -7.77 8.79
CA ASP A 127 23.80 -6.48 8.54
C ASP A 127 24.59 -5.28 9.09
N ALA A 128 25.31 -5.45 10.21
CA ALA A 128 26.10 -4.38 10.81
C ALA A 128 27.26 -3.90 9.92
N VAL A 129 27.74 -4.77 9.02
CA VAL A 129 28.80 -4.47 8.05
C VAL A 129 28.23 -3.89 6.75
N CYS A 130 26.91 -3.98 6.55
CA CYS A 130 26.22 -3.50 5.36
C CYS A 130 25.51 -2.16 5.68
N PRO A 131 26.14 -0.99 5.42
CA PRO A 131 25.53 0.30 5.72
C PRO A 131 24.38 0.53 4.73
N SER A 132 23.17 0.20 5.18
CA SER A 132 21.87 0.46 4.53
C SER A 132 21.58 -0.31 3.23
N LEU A 133 20.47 -1.06 3.26
CA LEU A 133 19.59 -1.13 2.08
C LEU A 133 18.73 0.14 2.11
N PRO A 134 18.55 0.83 0.97
CA PRO A 134 17.82 2.08 0.95
C PRO A 134 16.39 1.85 1.46
N SER A 135 15.96 2.74 2.35
CA SER A 135 14.62 2.85 2.92
C SER A 135 13.50 2.99 1.87
N SER A 136 13.84 3.02 0.58
CA SER A 136 12.93 3.06 -0.56
C SER A 136 12.20 1.75 -0.85
N GLN A 137 12.57 0.61 -0.23
CA GLN A 137 11.99 -0.70 -0.57
C GLN A 137 10.60 -0.99 0.03
N LEU A 138 10.15 -0.26 1.05
CA LEU A 138 8.79 -0.47 1.61
C LEU A 138 7.67 0.04 0.66
N LYS A 139 8.02 0.73 -0.42
CA LYS A 139 7.08 1.31 -1.39
C LYS A 139 6.60 0.33 -2.46
N ARG A 140 6.27 -0.91 -2.10
CA ARG A 140 5.84 -1.91 -3.11
C ARG A 140 4.34 -2.07 -3.24
N ILE A 141 3.59 -1.91 -2.15
CA ILE A 141 2.14 -2.07 -2.20
C ILE A 141 1.49 -0.69 -2.34
N SER A 142 0.76 -0.52 -3.44
CA SER A 142 -0.15 0.62 -3.61
C SER A 142 -1.60 0.22 -3.40
N SER A 143 -1.92 -1.07 -3.40
CA SER A 143 -3.27 -1.58 -3.24
C SER A 143 -3.31 -2.83 -2.36
N LEU A 144 -4.18 -2.81 -1.35
CA LEU A 144 -4.33 -3.89 -0.39
C LEU A 144 -5.80 -4.28 -0.24
N THR A 145 -6.10 -5.57 -0.36
CA THR A 145 -7.38 -6.17 0.01
C THR A 145 -7.20 -7.03 1.26
N LEU A 146 -7.87 -6.67 2.35
CA LEU A 146 -7.94 -7.41 3.60
C LEU A 146 -9.35 -7.96 3.80
N ASP A 147 -9.47 -9.28 3.79
CA ASP A 147 -10.69 -9.99 4.16
C ASP A 147 -10.47 -10.62 5.54
N LEU A 148 -10.88 -9.89 6.58
CA LEU A 148 -10.62 -10.27 7.96
C LEU A 148 -11.76 -11.14 8.48
N THR A 149 -11.50 -12.45 8.59
CA THR A 149 -12.46 -13.41 9.14
C THR A 149 -12.68 -13.20 10.63
N THR A 150 -11.65 -12.69 11.32
CA THR A 150 -11.69 -12.38 12.75
C THR A 150 -10.74 -11.21 12.98
N LEU A 151 -11.21 -10.17 13.66
CA LEU A 151 -10.42 -9.01 14.06
C LEU A 151 -10.51 -8.89 15.58
N GLU A 152 -9.38 -9.03 16.25
CA GLU A 152 -9.33 -8.97 17.72
C GLU A 152 -9.80 -7.60 18.25
N SER A 153 -9.30 -6.52 17.66
CA SER A 153 -9.75 -5.16 17.96
C SER A 153 -9.36 -4.17 16.86
N GLU A 154 -10.01 -3.01 16.83
CA GLU A 154 -9.65 -1.91 15.93
C GLU A 154 -8.21 -1.41 16.16
N ALA A 155 -7.71 -1.49 17.39
CA ALA A 155 -6.33 -1.11 17.71
C ALA A 155 -5.30 -1.99 16.97
N VAL A 156 -5.59 -3.29 16.82
CA VAL A 156 -4.72 -4.22 16.08
C VAL A 156 -4.69 -3.87 14.60
N LEU A 157 -5.85 -3.58 14.00
CA LEU A 157 -5.92 -3.10 12.60
C LEU A 157 -5.15 -1.79 12.43
N THR A 158 -5.31 -0.86 13.37
CA THR A 158 -4.60 0.44 13.38
C THR A 158 -3.09 0.24 13.39
N GLN A 159 -2.59 -0.66 14.22
CA GLN A 159 -1.16 -0.98 14.29
C GLN A 159 -0.66 -1.67 13.01
N LEU A 160 -1.44 -2.54 12.39
CA LEU A 160 -1.08 -3.11 11.10
C LEU A 160 -0.97 -2.01 10.03
N LEU A 161 -1.98 -1.16 9.91
CA LEU A 161 -2.02 -0.10 8.90
C LEU A 161 -0.97 0.99 9.16
N SER A 162 -0.56 1.25 10.40
CA SER A 162 0.55 2.18 10.66
C SER A 162 1.90 1.64 10.15
N LEU A 163 2.05 0.32 10.07
CA LEU A 163 3.26 -0.32 9.55
C LEU A 163 3.32 -0.35 8.01
N ILE A 164 2.18 -0.51 7.34
CA ILE A 164 2.13 -0.80 5.89
C ILE A 164 1.26 0.17 5.07
N GLY A 165 0.52 1.05 5.71
CA GLY A 165 -0.53 1.88 5.09
C GLY A 165 -0.06 3.18 4.46
N GLY A 166 1.15 3.64 4.81
CA GLY A 166 1.64 4.97 4.44
C GLY A 166 1.65 5.28 2.93
N SER A 167 1.87 4.26 2.09
CA SER A 167 1.91 4.40 0.62
C SER A 167 0.71 3.79 -0.10
N LEU A 168 -0.31 3.32 0.63
CA LEU A 168 -1.50 2.72 0.03
C LEU A 168 -2.34 3.78 -0.67
N ARG A 169 -2.69 3.52 -1.93
CA ARG A 169 -3.65 4.29 -2.73
C ARG A 169 -5.02 3.63 -2.75
N MET A 170 -5.09 2.31 -2.61
CA MET A 170 -6.34 1.56 -2.53
C MET A 170 -6.33 0.62 -1.32
N LEU A 171 -7.42 0.63 -0.56
CA LEU A 171 -7.67 -0.28 0.55
C LEU A 171 -9.06 -0.85 0.40
N SER A 172 -9.16 -2.18 0.34
CA SER A 172 -10.42 -2.89 0.49
C SER A 172 -10.40 -3.67 1.79
N LEU A 173 -11.34 -3.41 2.68
CA LEU A 173 -11.45 -4.05 3.98
C LEU A 173 -12.83 -4.70 4.11
N ALA A 174 -12.85 -5.99 4.42
CA ALA A 174 -14.04 -6.68 4.88
C ALA A 174 -13.87 -6.99 6.37
N SER A 175 -14.73 -6.40 7.19
CA SER A 175 -14.74 -6.56 8.65
C SER A 175 -16.15 -6.32 9.17
N ARG A 176 -16.56 -6.99 10.24
CA ARG A 176 -17.86 -6.78 10.89
C ARG A 176 -17.86 -5.65 11.93
N SER A 177 -16.72 -5.01 12.14
CA SER A 177 -16.55 -3.92 13.10
C SER A 177 -16.78 -2.57 12.44
N GLN A 178 -17.15 -1.56 13.24
CA GLN A 178 -17.13 -0.17 12.78
C GLN A 178 -15.69 0.28 12.53
N ILE A 179 -15.48 1.07 11.49
CA ILE A 179 -14.18 1.59 11.10
C ILE A 179 -14.16 3.11 11.25
N ASP A 180 -13.20 3.63 11.99
CA ASP A 180 -12.99 5.06 12.13
C ASP A 180 -12.22 5.65 10.94
N LEU A 181 -12.82 6.61 10.24
CA LEU A 181 -12.15 7.31 9.15
C LEU A 181 -10.98 8.16 9.62
N CYS A 182 -10.98 8.66 10.86
CA CYS A 182 -9.84 9.40 11.41
C CYS A 182 -8.62 8.48 11.57
N MET A 183 -8.84 7.22 11.97
CA MET A 183 -7.81 6.20 12.04
C MET A 183 -7.26 5.86 10.65
N LEU A 184 -8.14 5.64 9.67
CA LEU A 184 -7.69 5.39 8.29
C LEU A 184 -6.94 6.58 7.68
N ALA A 185 -7.41 7.81 7.90
CA ALA A 185 -6.74 9.01 7.40
C ALA A 185 -5.34 9.21 7.99
N SER A 186 -5.13 8.79 9.25
CA SER A 186 -3.82 8.89 9.91
C SER A 186 -2.85 7.78 9.53
N THR A 187 -3.35 6.57 9.30
CA THR A 187 -2.51 5.40 8.93
C THR A 187 -2.28 5.28 7.42
N CYS A 188 -3.23 5.74 6.61
CA CYS A 188 -3.23 5.66 5.15
C CYS A 188 -3.49 7.04 4.52
N PRO A 189 -2.58 8.03 4.70
CA PRO A 189 -2.80 9.41 4.28
C PRO A 189 -2.85 9.59 2.75
N GLU A 190 -2.21 8.70 1.98
CA GLU A 190 -2.18 8.73 0.51
C GLU A 190 -3.36 7.98 -0.15
N LEU A 191 -4.33 7.51 0.64
CA LEU A 191 -5.42 6.69 0.13
C LEU A 191 -6.34 7.49 -0.81
N GLU A 192 -6.51 6.97 -2.02
CA GLU A 192 -7.41 7.54 -3.04
C GLU A 192 -8.72 6.76 -3.12
N GLU A 193 -8.69 5.45 -2.83
CA GLU A 193 -9.84 4.55 -2.90
C GLU A 193 -9.97 3.68 -1.65
N LEU A 194 -11.17 3.71 -1.05
CA LEU A 194 -11.56 2.88 0.08
C LEU A 194 -12.79 2.04 -0.28
N ARG A 195 -12.72 0.73 -0.02
CA ARG A 195 -13.87 -0.17 -0.14
C ARG A 195 -14.08 -0.89 1.19
N LEU A 196 -15.20 -0.61 1.84
CA LEU A 196 -15.60 -1.27 3.09
C LEU A 196 -16.73 -2.25 2.82
N ARG A 197 -16.60 -3.48 3.31
CA ARG A 197 -17.64 -4.51 3.25
C ARG A 197 -18.00 -4.97 4.66
N PHE A 198 -19.29 -5.03 4.97
CA PHE A 198 -19.83 -5.44 6.28
C PHE A 198 -19.45 -4.51 7.44
N SER A 199 -18.89 -3.34 7.16
CA SER A 199 -18.33 -2.42 8.15
C SER A 199 -19.13 -1.12 8.19
N GLY A 200 -19.64 -0.76 9.36
CA GLY A 200 -20.13 0.59 9.62
C GLY A 200 -18.98 1.60 9.62
N VAL A 201 -19.31 2.87 9.41
CA VAL A 201 -18.33 3.97 9.40
C VAL A 201 -18.58 4.88 10.58
N ARG A 202 -17.53 5.26 11.29
CA ARG A 202 -17.58 6.29 12.34
C ARG A 202 -16.50 7.35 12.12
N VAL A 203 -16.68 8.48 12.77
CA VAL A 203 -15.71 9.60 12.74
C VAL A 203 -15.49 10.04 14.17
N SER A 204 -14.30 9.78 14.72
CA SER A 204 -13.94 10.23 16.07
C SER A 204 -13.37 11.65 16.05
N ALA A 205 -13.49 12.38 17.17
CA ALA A 205 -12.69 13.59 17.41
C ALA A 205 -11.33 13.21 18.05
N PRO A 206 -10.21 13.89 17.72
CA PRO A 206 -10.05 15.02 16.80
C PRO A 206 -9.75 14.60 15.33
N ASN A 207 -10.26 15.38 14.38
CA ASN A 207 -10.28 15.04 12.94
C ASN A 207 -9.15 15.66 12.10
N LYS A 208 -7.98 15.97 12.69
CA LYS A 208 -6.88 16.66 11.98
C LYS A 208 -6.41 15.91 10.72
N ALA A 209 -6.16 14.61 10.83
CA ALA A 209 -5.76 13.80 9.67
C ALA A 209 -6.86 13.75 8.61
N LEU A 210 -8.12 13.63 9.04
CA LEU A 210 -9.27 13.58 8.15
C LEU A 210 -9.47 14.90 7.38
N ARG A 211 -9.12 16.05 7.98
CA ARG A 211 -9.16 17.36 7.31
C ARG A 211 -8.24 17.43 6.10
N GLU A 212 -7.11 16.74 6.14
CA GLU A 212 -6.13 16.73 5.06
C GLU A 212 -6.30 15.56 4.08
N TRP A 213 -7.17 14.61 4.41
CA TRP A 213 -7.33 13.37 3.66
C TRP A 213 -7.99 13.62 2.30
N ALA A 214 -7.25 13.32 1.24
CA ALA A 214 -7.63 13.62 -0.15
C ALA A 214 -8.29 12.44 -0.87
N ILE A 215 -9.10 11.67 -0.15
CA ILE A 215 -9.77 10.48 -0.67
C ILE A 215 -10.75 10.84 -1.79
N LYS A 216 -10.73 10.05 -2.88
CA LYS A 216 -11.54 10.30 -4.08
C LYS A 216 -12.74 9.37 -4.19
N ASN A 217 -12.56 8.11 -3.80
CA ASN A 217 -13.54 7.06 -4.00
C ASN A 217 -13.80 6.31 -2.69
N ILE A 218 -15.05 6.23 -2.28
CA ILE A 218 -15.50 5.39 -1.17
C ILE A 218 -16.61 4.48 -1.68
N THR A 219 -16.49 3.19 -1.38
CA THR A 219 -17.54 2.20 -1.59
C THR A 219 -17.88 1.55 -0.25
N LEU A 220 -19.14 1.61 0.13
CA LEU A 220 -19.68 1.00 1.34
C LEU A 220 -20.63 -0.11 0.91
N SER A 221 -20.35 -1.35 1.30
CA SER A 221 -21.16 -2.51 0.96
C SER A 221 -21.64 -3.23 2.18
N ASP A 222 -22.93 -3.59 2.18
CA ASP A 222 -23.61 -4.23 3.29
C ASP A 222 -23.50 -3.37 4.56
N VAL A 223 -23.99 -2.13 4.43
CA VAL A 223 -24.05 -1.14 5.53
C VAL A 223 -25.49 -0.77 5.85
N ASP A 224 -25.74 -0.52 7.13
CA ASP A 224 -27.04 -0.12 7.69
C ASP A 224 -27.11 1.39 7.99
N ASP A 225 -25.95 2.05 8.17
CA ASP A 225 -25.85 3.48 8.45
C ASP A 225 -24.84 4.20 7.54
N VAL A 226 -25.15 5.46 7.23
CA VAL A 226 -24.32 6.38 6.44
C VAL A 226 -24.21 7.78 7.07
N PHE A 227 -24.67 7.96 8.31
CA PHE A 227 -24.68 9.24 9.02
C PHE A 227 -23.29 9.88 9.13
N ALA A 228 -22.25 9.06 9.35
CA ALA A 228 -20.86 9.52 9.36
C ALA A 228 -20.48 10.19 8.03
N MET A 229 -20.94 9.65 6.90
CA MET A 229 -20.68 10.24 5.58
C MET A 229 -21.46 11.52 5.32
N VAL A 230 -22.70 11.59 5.81
CA VAL A 230 -23.47 12.85 5.80
C VAL A 230 -22.70 13.93 6.55
N THR A 231 -22.20 13.60 7.75
CA THR A 231 -21.45 14.54 8.60
C THR A 231 -20.18 15.02 7.89
N CYS A 232 -19.41 14.09 7.32
CA CYS A 232 -18.20 14.43 6.57
C CYS A 232 -18.44 15.33 5.34
N LEU A 233 -19.54 15.12 4.60
CA LEU A 233 -19.85 15.93 3.42
C LEU A 233 -20.57 17.23 3.77
N THR A 234 -21.14 17.36 4.97
CA THR A 234 -21.67 18.64 5.44
C THR A 234 -20.55 19.57 5.92
N ASP A 235 -19.46 19.01 6.47
CA ASP A 235 -18.33 19.79 6.98
C ASP A 235 -17.42 20.29 5.84
N ALA A 236 -17.51 21.60 5.56
CA ALA A 236 -16.71 22.27 4.53
C ALA A 236 -15.21 22.38 4.89
N THR A 237 -14.83 22.14 6.14
CA THR A 237 -13.43 22.15 6.59
C THR A 237 -12.68 20.88 6.20
N LEU A 238 -13.40 19.78 5.91
CA LEU A 238 -12.79 18.53 5.49
C LEU A 238 -12.42 18.58 4.01
N ARG A 239 -11.17 18.24 3.67
CA ARG A 239 -10.73 18.14 2.28
C ARG A 239 -11.52 17.12 1.47
N MET A 240 -12.04 16.06 2.11
CA MET A 240 -12.91 15.09 1.42
C MET A 240 -14.18 15.72 0.84
N ARG A 241 -14.69 16.81 1.41
CA ARG A 241 -15.80 17.59 0.84
C ARG A 241 -15.46 18.23 -0.51
N LYS A 242 -14.19 18.39 -0.82
CA LYS A 242 -13.69 18.94 -2.09
C LYS A 242 -13.11 17.89 -3.01
N THR A 243 -12.79 16.70 -2.49
CA THR A 243 -12.02 15.67 -3.21
C THR A 243 -12.76 14.36 -3.43
N LEU A 244 -13.77 14.03 -2.61
CA LEU A 244 -14.56 12.82 -2.78
C LEU A 244 -15.47 12.94 -4.01
N VAL A 245 -15.02 12.31 -5.10
CA VAL A 245 -15.68 12.23 -6.41
C VAL A 245 -16.78 11.18 -6.38
N ARG A 246 -16.51 9.99 -5.84
CA ARG A 246 -17.46 8.88 -5.90
C ARG A 246 -17.76 8.31 -4.52
N LEU A 247 -19.04 8.25 -4.19
CA LEU A 247 -19.57 7.47 -3.07
C LEU A 247 -20.59 6.46 -3.60
N ALA A 248 -20.28 5.18 -3.47
CA ALA A 248 -21.21 4.09 -3.79
C ALA A 248 -21.63 3.39 -2.51
N VAL A 249 -22.94 3.27 -2.28
CA VAL A 249 -23.51 2.64 -1.10
C VAL A 249 -24.40 1.48 -1.53
N PHE A 250 -24.14 0.30 -0.99
CA PHE A 250 -24.95 -0.90 -1.13
C PHE A 250 -25.49 -1.24 0.26
N PRO A 251 -26.76 -0.92 0.58
CA PRO A 251 -27.34 -1.16 1.89
C PRO A 251 -27.42 -2.65 2.22
N SER A 252 -27.49 -2.96 3.51
CA SER A 252 -27.81 -4.31 3.98
C SER A 252 -29.24 -4.71 3.59
N TYR A 253 -29.42 -5.93 3.08
CA TYR A 253 -30.72 -6.43 2.61
C TYR A 253 -31.83 -6.37 3.67
N GLY A 254 -31.49 -6.51 4.95
CA GLY A 254 -32.45 -6.52 6.06
C GLY A 254 -32.67 -5.17 6.75
N HIS A 255 -31.85 -4.16 6.45
CA HIS A 255 -31.83 -2.89 7.17
C HIS A 255 -31.76 -1.73 6.19
N PRO A 256 -32.91 -1.19 5.75
CA PRO A 256 -32.91 -0.06 4.83
C PRO A 256 -32.27 1.16 5.51
N LEU A 257 -31.48 1.91 4.74
CA LEU A 257 -30.90 3.17 5.21
C LEU A 257 -31.99 4.14 5.66
N CYS A 258 -31.68 4.92 6.70
CA CYS A 258 -32.49 6.05 7.12
C CYS A 258 -32.84 6.95 5.90
N PRO A 259 -34.12 7.16 5.57
CA PRO A 259 -34.54 7.93 4.40
C PRO A 259 -34.02 9.38 4.45
N HIS A 260 -33.93 9.96 5.65
CA HIS A 260 -33.43 11.31 5.86
C HIS A 260 -31.95 11.43 5.49
N ASP A 261 -31.11 10.49 5.93
CA ASP A 261 -29.67 10.52 5.65
C ASP A 261 -29.38 10.17 4.19
N LYS A 262 -30.15 9.25 3.59
CA LYS A 262 -30.11 8.99 2.15
C LYS A 262 -30.44 10.25 1.35
N LYS A 263 -31.48 11.00 1.73
CA LYS A 263 -31.85 12.27 1.08
C LYS A 263 -30.76 13.31 1.22
N ARG A 264 -30.19 13.48 2.42
CA ARG A 264 -29.09 14.42 2.67
C ARG A 264 -27.84 14.09 1.87
N LEU A 265 -27.44 12.82 1.81
CA LEU A 265 -26.33 12.40 0.94
C LEU A 265 -26.63 12.66 -0.53
N SER A 266 -27.83 12.33 -0.99
CA SER A 266 -28.23 12.52 -2.39
C SER A 266 -28.18 13.98 -2.83
N ALA A 267 -28.37 14.93 -1.92
CA ALA A 267 -28.27 16.37 -2.21
C ALA A 267 -26.88 16.81 -2.69
N PHE A 268 -25.83 16.05 -2.36
CA PHE A 268 -24.47 16.33 -2.83
C PHE A 268 -24.15 15.71 -4.20
N ASN A 269 -25.06 14.91 -4.76
CA ASN A 269 -24.87 14.28 -6.06
C ASN A 269 -24.93 15.33 -7.18
N GLY A 270 -24.02 15.23 -8.15
CA GLY A 270 -23.96 16.16 -9.28
C GLY A 270 -23.19 17.45 -9.00
N GLU A 271 -22.70 17.67 -7.78
CA GLU A 271 -21.91 18.86 -7.46
C GLU A 271 -20.55 18.86 -8.18
N PHE A 272 -20.16 19.99 -8.77
CA PHE A 272 -18.84 20.16 -9.35
C PHE A 272 -17.80 20.46 -8.27
N LEU A 273 -16.70 19.71 -8.31
CA LEU A 273 -15.61 19.80 -7.36
C LEU A 273 -14.49 20.70 -7.90
N PRO A 274 -13.73 21.36 -7.02
CA PRO A 274 -12.56 22.16 -7.43
C PRO A 274 -11.37 21.30 -7.91
N VAL A 275 -11.55 19.98 -8.02
CA VAL A 275 -10.54 19.04 -8.53
C VAL A 275 -10.80 18.81 -10.00
N THR A 276 -9.78 18.97 -10.84
CA THR A 276 -9.89 18.71 -12.27
C THR A 276 -9.78 17.22 -12.57
N LYS A 277 -10.53 16.78 -13.59
CA LYS A 277 -10.66 15.37 -13.99
C LYS A 277 -9.33 14.73 -14.40
N GLU A 278 -8.47 15.49 -15.07
CA GLU A 278 -7.11 15.05 -15.40
C GLU A 278 -6.12 16.21 -15.22
N LYS A 279 -5.06 15.99 -14.45
CA LYS A 279 -3.90 16.88 -14.48
C LYS A 279 -3.06 16.49 -15.69
N LEU A 280 -2.97 17.38 -16.68
CA LEU A 280 -2.04 17.20 -17.80
C LEU A 280 -0.62 16.85 -17.27
N PRO A 281 0.04 15.81 -17.83
CA PRO A 281 1.41 15.47 -17.47
C PRO A 281 2.33 16.69 -17.60
N ASN A 282 3.34 16.77 -16.74
CA ASN A 282 4.28 17.89 -16.76
C ASN A 282 5.01 18.00 -18.11
N GLN A 283 5.23 16.88 -18.80
CA GLN A 283 5.80 16.83 -20.14
C GLN A 283 4.85 17.47 -21.18
N SER A 284 3.55 17.19 -21.12
CA SER A 284 2.54 17.81 -21.98
C SER A 284 2.46 19.32 -21.73
N LYS A 285 2.53 19.76 -20.47
CA LYS A 285 2.60 21.18 -20.11
C LYS A 285 3.87 21.85 -20.64
N ALA A 286 5.02 21.18 -20.51
CA ALA A 286 6.30 21.69 -21.00
C ALA A 286 6.34 21.76 -22.53
N ALA A 287 5.82 20.76 -23.23
CA ALA A 287 5.67 20.76 -24.68
C ALA A 287 4.77 21.90 -25.15
N MET A 288 3.65 22.14 -24.46
CA MET A 288 2.75 23.27 -24.74
C MET A 288 3.46 24.63 -24.54
N LEU A 289 4.16 24.80 -23.41
CA LEU A 289 4.93 26.02 -23.14
C LEU A 289 6.06 26.24 -24.15
N SER A 290 6.72 25.17 -24.60
CA SER A 290 7.78 25.22 -25.62
C SER A 290 7.22 25.64 -26.98
N ALA A 291 6.09 25.07 -27.39
CA ALA A 291 5.39 25.45 -28.61
C ALA A 291 5.02 26.94 -28.57
N VAL A 292 4.34 27.40 -27.51
CA VAL A 292 3.94 28.81 -27.36
C VAL A 292 5.15 29.76 -27.39
N ARG A 293 6.25 29.43 -26.70
CA ARG A 293 7.48 30.25 -26.71
C ARG A 293 8.14 30.31 -28.08
N SER A 294 8.17 29.21 -28.82
CA SER A 294 8.77 29.16 -30.16
C SER A 294 7.97 29.93 -31.22
N GLY A 295 6.65 30.06 -31.04
CA GLY A 295 5.79 30.87 -31.92
C GLY A 295 5.94 32.38 -31.73
N TRP A 296 6.42 32.82 -30.56
CA TRP A 296 6.63 34.25 -30.25
C TRP A 296 7.94 34.80 -30.85
N ASN A 297 8.93 33.93 -31.10
CA ASN A 297 10.17 34.31 -31.78
C ASN A 297 9.96 34.32 -33.30
N SER A 298 9.32 35.39 -33.78
CA SER A 298 8.98 35.66 -35.19
C SER A 298 10.17 35.74 -36.17
N ASN A 299 11.41 35.57 -35.70
CA ASN A 299 12.62 35.74 -36.50
C ASN A 299 13.34 34.43 -36.88
N SER A 300 12.79 33.25 -36.57
CA SER A 300 13.43 31.97 -36.95
C SER A 300 12.77 31.34 -38.19
N SER A 301 13.53 31.23 -39.27
CA SER A 301 13.13 30.70 -40.59
C SER A 301 13.04 29.17 -40.65
N THR A 302 13.18 28.48 -39.52
CA THR A 302 13.16 27.01 -39.43
C THR A 302 11.78 26.50 -39.03
N GLY A 303 11.09 25.78 -39.94
CA GLY A 303 10.01 24.77 -39.82
C GLY A 303 9.02 24.70 -38.63
N ALA A 304 9.39 25.08 -37.40
CA ALA A 304 8.57 25.04 -36.19
C ALA A 304 7.33 25.95 -36.27
N VAL A 305 7.39 27.05 -37.03
CA VAL A 305 6.27 27.99 -37.23
C VAL A 305 5.05 27.30 -37.87
N ARG A 306 5.25 26.28 -38.72
CA ARG A 306 4.14 25.57 -39.39
C ARG A 306 3.36 24.62 -38.48
N VAL A 307 3.96 24.12 -37.40
CA VAL A 307 3.27 23.19 -36.47
C VAL A 307 2.37 23.97 -35.50
N LEU A 308 2.77 25.19 -35.11
CA LEU A 308 1.97 26.11 -34.30
C LEU A 308 0.79 26.71 -35.05
N GLY A 309 0.90 26.94 -36.35
CA GLY A 309 -0.23 27.34 -37.19
C GLY A 309 -1.37 26.32 -37.26
N ARG A 310 -1.16 25.08 -36.76
CA ARG A 310 -2.19 24.03 -36.65
C ARG A 310 -2.79 23.88 -35.25
N LEU A 311 -2.20 24.50 -34.23
CA LEU A 311 -2.82 24.66 -32.91
C LEU A 311 -3.58 25.98 -32.93
N ASP A 312 -4.70 26.00 -33.63
CA ASP A 312 -5.57 27.17 -33.60
C ASP A 312 -6.19 27.36 -32.19
N ALA A 313 -6.80 28.52 -31.98
CA ALA A 313 -7.44 28.85 -30.71
C ALA A 313 -8.51 27.83 -30.28
N SER A 314 -9.12 27.11 -31.23
CA SER A 314 -10.13 26.10 -30.97
C SER A 314 -9.52 24.82 -30.39
N VAL A 315 -8.38 24.35 -30.93
CA VAL A 315 -7.67 23.18 -30.37
C VAL A 315 -7.10 23.48 -28.99
N LEU A 316 -6.49 24.66 -28.81
CA LEU A 316 -6.01 25.11 -27.49
C LEU A 316 -7.18 25.28 -26.50
N GLY A 317 -8.29 25.86 -26.96
CA GLY A 317 -9.53 25.96 -26.20
C GLY A 317 -10.01 24.61 -25.71
N LEU A 318 -10.06 23.59 -26.58
CA LEU A 318 -10.45 22.23 -26.20
C LEU A 318 -9.49 21.61 -25.17
N ILE A 319 -8.17 21.79 -25.32
CA ILE A 319 -7.18 21.29 -24.36
C ILE A 319 -7.37 21.97 -22.99
N PHE A 320 -7.56 23.28 -22.96
CA PHE A 320 -7.79 24.00 -21.70
C PHE A 320 -9.13 23.64 -21.08
N THR A 321 -10.22 23.60 -21.85
CA THR A 321 -11.54 23.17 -21.38
C THR A 321 -11.48 21.76 -20.81
N PHE A 322 -10.79 20.84 -21.48
CA PHE A 322 -10.60 19.48 -20.99
C PHE A 322 -9.78 19.46 -19.69
N ALA A 323 -8.64 20.15 -19.65
CA ALA A 323 -7.77 20.24 -18.47
C ALA A 323 -8.42 20.99 -17.30
N SER A 324 -9.39 21.87 -17.56
CA SER A 324 -10.13 22.64 -16.58
C SER A 324 -11.49 22.05 -16.24
N THR A 325 -11.87 20.89 -16.81
CA THR A 325 -13.18 20.29 -16.52
C THR A 325 -13.19 19.81 -15.07
N PRO A 326 -14.03 20.40 -14.20
CA PRO A 326 -14.15 19.98 -12.82
C PRO A 326 -14.76 18.57 -12.76
N GLU A 327 -14.28 17.76 -11.82
CA GLU A 327 -14.90 16.48 -11.49
C GLU A 327 -16.29 16.72 -10.93
N GLN A 328 -17.25 15.91 -11.36
CA GLN A 328 -18.62 15.95 -10.84
C GLN A 328 -18.79 14.82 -9.83
N ARG A 329 -19.24 15.15 -8.61
CA ARG A 329 -19.49 14.14 -7.59
C ARG A 329 -20.63 13.21 -8.02
N SER A 330 -20.41 11.91 -7.90
CA SER A 330 -21.41 10.86 -8.10
C SER A 330 -21.68 10.13 -6.78
N ILE A 331 -22.92 10.24 -6.28
CA ILE A 331 -23.42 9.48 -5.13
C ILE A 331 -24.47 8.51 -5.63
N ARG A 332 -24.26 7.21 -5.41
CA ARG A 332 -25.14 6.15 -5.89
C ARG A 332 -25.53 5.21 -4.76
N PHE A 333 -26.82 4.88 -4.72
CA PHE A 333 -27.39 3.85 -3.86
C PHE A 333 -27.88 2.73 -4.77
N TYR A 334 -27.49 1.50 -4.48
CA TYR A 334 -27.90 0.30 -5.21
C TYR A 334 -28.83 -0.56 -4.38
#